data_AF-A0A835W7W1-F1
#
_entry.id   AF-A0A835W7W1-F1
#
_cell.length_a   1.000
_cell.length_b   1.000
_cell.length_c   1.000
_cell.angle_alpha   90.00
_cell.angle_beta   90.00
_cell.angle_gamma   90.00
#
_symmetry.space_group_name_H-M   'P 1'
#
loop_
_entity.id
_entity.type
_entity.pdbx_description
1 polymer ?
#
loop_
_entity_poly.entity_id
_entity_poly.type
_entity_poly.pdbx_seq_one_letter_code
_entity_poly.pdbx_strand_id
1 'polypeptide(L)'
;MSAANAPGVLHLYRHILKAAKYFPSKKRTSIIREIKQEFRANKALSDPERIAHCKVVAERGLSDLQAYAPAGGPGGHHTHAMMGGDISITLKGATTQS
;
A
#
# COMPACT_ATOMS: atom_id res chain seq x y z
N MET A 1 -19.81 10.63 2.36
CA MET A 1 -18.93 9.97 3.33
C MET A 1 -17.54 9.85 2.71
N SER A 2 -16.50 10.49 3.27
CA SER A 2 -15.14 10.40 2.71
C SER A 2 -14.51 9.03 2.98
N ALA A 3 -13.86 8.45 1.97
CA ALA A 3 -13.31 7.09 2.00
C ALA A 3 -12.29 6.84 3.13
N ALA A 4 -11.60 7.89 3.57
CA ALA A 4 -10.60 7.82 4.63
C ALA A 4 -11.16 7.41 6.01
N ASN A 5 -12.47 7.52 6.21
CA ASN A 5 -13.14 7.13 7.47
C ASN A 5 -13.74 5.71 7.41
N ALA A 6 -13.61 5.00 6.29
CA ALA A 6 -14.04 3.61 6.22
C ALA A 6 -13.07 2.74 7.05
N PRO A 7 -13.56 1.93 8.01
CA PRO A 7 -12.72 1.14 8.92
C PRO A 7 -11.71 0.24 8.18
N GLY A 8 -12.05 -0.21 6.97
CA GLY A 8 -11.16 -1.01 6.12
C GLY A 8 -9.92 -0.27 5.60
N VAL A 9 -10.02 1.04 5.28
CA VAL A 9 -8.91 1.81 4.71
C VAL A 9 -7.85 2.11 5.77
N LEU A 10 -8.28 2.48 6.99
CA LEU A 10 -7.37 2.70 8.10
C LEU A 10 -6.66 1.43 8.56
N HIS A 11 -7.36 0.29 8.52
CA HIS A 11 -6.77 -1.01 8.80
C HIS A 11 -5.68 -1.34 7.76
N LEU A 12 -6.00 -1.21 6.48
CA LEU A 12 -5.06 -1.42 5.37
C LEU A 12 -3.81 -0.54 5.50
N TYR A 13 -3.99 0.76 5.75
CA TYR A 13 -2.88 1.70 5.99
C TYR A 13 -1.94 1.25 7.12
N ARG A 14 -2.50 0.84 8.27
CA ARG A 14 -1.69 0.40 9.42
C ARG A 14 -0.90 -0.87 9.11
N HIS A 15 -1.52 -1.82 8.40
CA HIS A 15 -0.85 -3.06 7.98
C HIS A 15 0.28 -2.80 7.00
N ILE A 16 0.08 -1.93 6.01
CA ILE A 16 1.12 -1.53 5.05
C ILE A 16 2.30 -0.90 5.79
N LEU A 17 2.04 0.04 6.70
CA LEU A 17 3.10 0.67 7.49
C LEU A 17 3.83 -0.32 8.41
N LYS A 18 3.13 -1.33 8.93
CA LYS A 18 3.75 -2.38 9.75
C LYS A 18 4.66 -3.27 8.90
N ALA A 19 4.19 -3.72 7.74
CA ALA A 19 4.95 -4.56 6.83
C ALA A 19 6.16 -3.81 6.25
N ALA A 20 5.99 -2.55 5.83
CA ALA A 20 7.05 -1.70 5.29
C ALA A 20 8.25 -1.53 6.25
N LYS A 21 8.07 -1.66 7.57
CA LYS A 21 9.18 -1.59 8.55
C LYS A 21 10.20 -2.72 8.37
N TYR A 22 9.75 -3.88 7.90
CA TYR A 22 10.61 -5.06 7.72
C TYR A 22 11.26 -5.11 6.35
N PHE A 23 10.91 -4.19 5.45
CA PHE A 23 11.41 -4.19 4.09
C PHE A 23 12.94 -3.96 4.04
N PRO A 24 13.74 -4.87 3.45
CA PRO A 24 15.20 -4.81 3.45
C PRO A 24 15.74 -3.87 2.37
N SER A 25 15.39 -2.58 2.44
CA SER A 25 15.85 -1.55 1.49
C SER A 25 16.44 -0.33 2.19
N LYS A 26 17.51 0.22 1.62
CA LYS A 26 18.08 1.52 2.02
C LYS A 26 17.09 2.68 1.83
N LYS A 27 16.11 2.53 0.92
CA LYS A 27 15.05 3.52 0.63
C LYS A 27 13.80 3.33 1.50
N ARG A 28 13.78 2.38 2.46
CA ARG A 28 12.60 2.07 3.30
C ARG A 28 11.95 3.30 3.93
N THR A 29 12.75 4.22 4.47
CA THR A 29 12.23 5.45 5.09
C THR A 29 11.53 6.36 4.08
N SER A 30 12.04 6.45 2.83
CA SER A 30 11.40 7.20 1.75
C SER A 30 10.08 6.55 1.37
N ILE A 31 10.07 5.23 1.18
CA ILE A 31 8.86 4.45 0.85
C ILE A 31 7.77 4.66 1.92
N ILE A 32 8.11 4.54 3.21
CA ILE A 32 7.16 4.79 4.30
C ILE A 32 6.61 6.22 4.26
N ARG A 33 7.45 7.20 3.90
CA ARG A 33 7.04 8.61 3.79
C ARG A 33 6.08 8.82 2.61
N GLU A 34 6.37 8.24 1.46
CA GLU A 34 5.56 8.30 0.25
C GLU A 34 4.18 7.70 0.51
N ILE A 35 4.11 6.47 1.06
CA ILE A 35 2.84 5.82 1.45
C ILE A 35 2.01 6.74 2.35
N LYS A 36 2.63 7.38 3.35
CA LYS A 36 1.93 8.33 4.24
C LYS A 36 1.40 9.54 3.49
N GLN A 37 2.18 10.11 2.58
CA GLN A 37 1.79 11.28 1.79
C GLN A 37 0.61 10.95 0.89
N GLU A 38 0.61 9.78 0.27
CA GLU A 38 -0.40 9.39 -0.71
C GLU A 38 -1.74 9.04 -0.04
N PHE A 39 -1.72 8.35 1.11
CA PHE A 39 -2.93 8.17 1.93
C PHE A 39 -3.50 9.50 2.44
N ARG A 40 -2.64 10.48 2.73
CA ARG A 40 -3.08 11.83 3.13
C ARG A 40 -3.65 12.61 1.95
N ALA A 41 -3.03 12.54 0.78
CA ALA A 41 -3.51 13.21 -0.43
C ALA A 41 -4.88 12.68 -0.88
N ASN A 42 -5.08 11.36 -0.79
CA ASN A 42 -6.34 10.71 -1.14
C ASN A 42 -7.40 10.78 -0.02
N LYS A 43 -7.13 11.48 1.10
CA LYS A 43 -8.07 11.56 2.23
C LYS A 43 -9.43 12.13 1.82
N ALA A 44 -9.42 13.11 0.91
CA ALA A 44 -10.61 13.80 0.42
C ALA A 44 -11.24 13.12 -0.82
N LEU A 45 -10.68 11.98 -1.27
CA LEU A 45 -11.20 11.27 -2.44
C LEU A 45 -12.62 10.77 -2.15
N SER A 46 -13.56 11.16 -3.01
CA SER A 46 -14.99 10.83 -2.90
C SER A 46 -15.50 9.97 -4.07
N ASP A 47 -14.70 9.84 -5.12
CA ASP A 47 -15.03 9.05 -6.30
C ASP A 47 -14.90 7.55 -5.99
N PRO A 48 -16.00 6.77 -6.03
CA PRO A 48 -16.01 5.37 -5.65
C PRO A 48 -15.09 4.49 -6.51
N GLU A 49 -14.95 4.79 -7.80
CA GLU A 49 -14.11 4.00 -8.71
C GLU A 49 -12.63 4.20 -8.38
N ARG A 50 -12.24 5.46 -8.17
CA ARG A 50 -10.88 5.79 -7.74
C ARG A 50 -10.55 5.22 -6.36
N ILE A 51 -11.52 5.22 -5.44
CA ILE A 51 -11.35 4.59 -4.12
C ILE A 51 -11.11 3.08 -4.26
N ALA A 52 -11.91 2.40 -5.09
CA ALA A 52 -11.75 0.97 -5.34
C ALA A 52 -10.39 0.66 -5.96
N HIS A 53 -9.97 1.45 -6.96
CA HIS A 53 -8.65 1.32 -7.57
C HIS A 53 -7.51 1.53 -6.56
N CYS A 54 -7.56 2.60 -5.76
CA CYS A 54 -6.57 2.85 -4.71
C CYS A 54 -6.51 1.70 -3.68
N LYS A 55 -7.65 1.11 -3.35
CA LYS A 55 -7.72 -0.05 -2.44
C LYS A 55 -7.01 -1.27 -3.02
N VAL A 56 -7.26 -1.60 -4.28
CA VAL A 56 -6.61 -2.74 -4.97
C VAL A 56 -5.09 -2.55 -5.03
N VAL A 57 -4.62 -1.35 -5.36
CA VAL A 57 -3.19 -1.03 -5.39
C VAL A 57 -2.56 -1.18 -3.99
N ALA A 58 -3.23 -0.66 -2.97
CA ALA A 58 -2.76 -0.75 -1.59
C ALA A 58 -2.76 -2.19 -1.04
N GLU A 59 -3.74 -3.02 -1.42
CA GLU A 59 -3.79 -4.45 -1.06
C GLU A 59 -2.65 -5.25 -1.71
N ARG A 60 -2.34 -4.98 -2.99
CA ARG A 60 -1.18 -5.59 -3.67
C ARG A 60 0.13 -5.19 -3.00
N GLY A 61 0.33 -3.90 -2.76
CA GLY A 61 1.53 -3.41 -2.07
C GLY A 61 1.67 -3.96 -0.65
N LEU A 62 0.57 -4.17 0.08
CA LEU A 62 0.60 -4.85 1.38
C LEU A 62 1.13 -6.28 1.22
N SER A 63 0.60 -7.02 0.25
CA SER A 63 0.99 -8.40 0.02
C SER A 63 2.47 -8.55 -0.30
N ASP A 64 3.01 -7.69 -1.18
CA ASP A 64 4.43 -7.69 -1.54
C ASP A 64 5.31 -7.41 -0.31
N LEU A 65 4.91 -6.45 0.53
CA LEU A 65 5.64 -6.12 1.76
C LEU A 65 5.56 -7.21 2.82
N GLN A 66 4.44 -7.94 2.89
CA GLN A 66 4.25 -9.04 3.83
C GLN A 66 5.21 -10.20 3.57
N ALA A 67 5.68 -10.39 2.33
CA ALA A 67 6.72 -11.39 2.01
C ALA A 67 8.01 -11.20 2.81
N TYR A 68 8.28 -9.99 3.30
CA TYR A 68 9.46 -9.66 4.09
C TYR A 68 9.18 -9.54 5.60
N ALA A 69 7.91 -9.53 6.00
CA ALA A 69 7.54 -9.40 7.41
C ALA A 69 7.73 -10.75 8.13
N PRO A 70 8.20 -10.76 9.39
CA PRO A 70 8.30 -11.99 10.16
C PRO A 70 6.92 -12.63 10.29
N ALA A 71 6.85 -13.94 10.00
CA ALA A 71 5.62 -14.72 9.99
C ALA A 71 4.90 -14.65 11.35
N GLY A 72 3.87 -13.80 11.43
CA GLY A 72 3.10 -13.57 12.64
C GLY A 72 1.64 -13.20 12.36
N GLY A 73 1.10 -13.62 11.21
CA GLY A 73 -0.30 -13.43 10.83
C GLY A 73 -0.75 -14.43 9.76
N PRO A 74 -2.03 -14.86 9.76
CA PRO A 74 -2.55 -15.84 8.82
C PRO A 74 -2.87 -15.14 7.49
N GLY A 75 -2.03 -15.34 6.48
CA GLY A 75 -2.24 -14.79 5.14
C GLY A 75 -1.35 -15.51 4.14
N GLY A 76 -1.98 -16.26 3.25
CA GLY A 76 -1.38 -17.32 2.45
C GLY A 76 -0.16 -16.92 1.62
N HIS A 77 0.76 -17.87 1.60
CA HIS A 77 1.88 -17.98 0.69
C HIS A 77 1.38 -17.88 -0.77
N HIS A 78 1.62 -16.75 -1.43
CA HIS A 78 1.92 -16.78 -2.87
C HIS A 78 3.38 -16.42 -3.04
N THR A 79 4.18 -17.44 -3.28
CA THR A 79 5.55 -17.27 -3.77
C THR A 79 5.47 -16.80 -5.21
N HIS A 80 5.37 -15.49 -5.44
CA HIS A 80 5.85 -14.96 -6.71
C HIS A 80 7.38 -14.88 -6.60
N ALA A 81 8.01 -16.03 -6.82
CA ALA A 81 9.42 -16.07 -7.14
C ALA A 81 9.64 -15.16 -8.35
N MET A 82 10.49 -14.14 -8.23
CA MET A 82 11.59 -13.83 -9.16
C MET A 82 12.24 -12.48 -8.81
N MET A 83 13.57 -12.52 -8.72
CA MET A 83 14.58 -11.57 -9.22
C MET A 83 14.46 -10.05 -8.97
N GLY A 84 15.62 -9.44 -8.71
CA GLY A 84 15.76 -8.02 -8.44
C GLY A 84 15.30 -7.09 -9.56
N GLY A 85 14.87 -5.90 -9.16
CA GLY A 85 14.51 -4.81 -10.07
C GLY A 85 13.14 -4.22 -9.74
N ASP A 86 13.15 -3.04 -9.12
CA ASP A 86 12.06 -2.06 -9.10
C ASP A 86 10.72 -2.46 -8.47
N ILE A 87 10.68 -2.51 -7.13
CA ILE A 87 9.41 -2.41 -6.39
C ILE A 87 8.84 -1.01 -6.62
N SER A 88 7.99 -0.89 -7.65
CA SER A 88 7.23 0.31 -7.97
C SER A 88 6.01 0.41 -7.05
N ILE A 89 6.21 0.81 -5.79
CA ILE A 89 5.14 1.39 -4.97
C ILE A 89 4.82 2.75 -5.58
N THR A 90 3.97 2.75 -6.60
CA THR A 90 3.46 3.99 -7.19
C THR A 90 2.07 4.22 -6.60
N LEU A 91 1.94 5.08 -5.58
CA LEU A 91 0.66 5.78 -5.36
C LEU A 91 0.74 7.24 -5.83
N LYS A 92 1.40 7.48 -6.98
CA LYS A 92 1.17 8.70 -7.76
C LYS A 92 -0.31 8.69 -8.13
N GLY A 93 -1.05 9.66 -7.59
CA GLY A 93 -2.50 9.74 -7.58
C GLY A 93 -3.15 9.34 -8.88
N ALA A 94 -4.35 8.75 -8.77
CA ALA A 94 -5.16 8.27 -9.89
C ALA A 94 -4.94 9.10 -11.15
N THR A 95 -4.55 8.42 -12.22
CA THR A 95 -4.29 9.02 -13.51
C THR A 95 -5.56 9.74 -13.97
N THR A 96 -5.58 11.06 -13.76
CA THR A 96 -6.44 11.98 -14.49
C THR A 96 -5.88 12.08 -15.90
N GLN A 97 -6.68 11.75 -16.91
CA GLN A 97 -6.83 12.62 -18.08
C GLN A 97 -8.19 12.33 -18.74
N SER A 98 -8.82 13.44 -19.14
CA SER A 98 -10.14 13.58 -19.75
C SER A 98 -10.38 12.74 -21.00
#